data_AF-A0A8X8IZS3-F1
#
_entry.id   AF-A0A8X8IZS3-F1
#
_cell.length_a   1.000
_cell.length_b   1.000
_cell.length_c   1.000
_cell.angle_alpha   90.00
_cell.angle_beta   90.00
_cell.angle_gamma   90.00
#
_symmetry.space_group_name_H-M   'P 1'
#
loop_
_entity.id
_entity.type
_entity.pdbx_description
1 polymer ?
#
loop_
_entity_poly.entity_id
_entity_poly.type
_entity_poly.pdbx_seq_one_letter_code
_entity_poly.pdbx_strand_id
1 'polypeptide(L)'
;METPTNTGKEHQEESSNAGGKPGLRKPVFTKVDLLKPGTGGHTLTVKVLNSIAVLPKGRSVSHHHRQSRIAECLIGDDTGSIIFTARNEQVDLMKPGATVIIRNAKIDMFKGSMRLAVDKWGRVEVTEPAEFVVKEDNNLSLVEYELVNVTEE
;
A
#
# COMPACT_ATOMS: atom_id res chain seq x y z
N MET A 1 19.06 55.90 -38.37
CA MET A 1 20.14 55.01 -37.91
C MET A 1 19.45 53.94 -37.08
N GLU A 2 18.80 52.94 -37.69
CA GLU A 2 19.43 51.69 -38.17
C GLU A 2 20.27 51.07 -37.04
N THR A 3 19.95 49.92 -36.42
CA THR A 3 19.35 48.65 -36.87
C THR A 3 18.79 47.85 -35.68
N PRO A 4 17.82 46.95 -35.88
CA PRO A 4 17.53 45.83 -34.96
C PRO A 4 18.38 44.60 -35.34
N THR A 5 18.82 43.79 -34.36
CA THR A 5 19.47 42.50 -34.63
C THR A 5 18.80 41.37 -33.84
N ASN A 6 18.33 40.41 -34.62
CA ASN A 6 17.66 39.15 -34.31
C ASN A 6 18.67 38.04 -34.00
N THR A 7 18.39 37.22 -32.99
CA THR A 7 18.84 35.81 -32.83
C THR A 7 18.04 35.25 -31.64
N GLY A 8 17.23 34.20 -31.71
CA GLY A 8 17.12 33.10 -32.65
C GLY A 8 17.19 31.78 -31.85
N LYS A 9 16.14 30.94 -32.03
CA LYS A 9 16.02 29.50 -31.75
C LYS A 9 15.20 29.08 -30.52
N GLU A 10 13.91 28.95 -30.77
CA GLU A 10 13.04 27.93 -30.19
C GLU A 10 13.58 26.55 -30.61
N HIS A 11 13.89 25.69 -29.64
CA HIS A 11 14.11 24.27 -29.90
C HIS A 11 12.75 23.56 -29.85
N GLN A 12 12.27 23.18 -31.02
CA GLN A 12 11.39 22.02 -31.18
C GLN A 12 12.22 20.77 -30.87
N GLU A 13 11.85 20.02 -29.84
CA GLU A 13 12.32 18.64 -29.71
C GLU A 13 11.40 17.73 -30.52
N GLU A 14 11.95 17.35 -31.66
CA GLU A 14 11.46 16.39 -32.61
C GLU A 14 11.36 15.00 -31.96
N SER A 15 10.21 14.39 -32.15
CA SER A 15 9.86 13.02 -31.77
C SER A 15 10.80 11.99 -32.42
N SER A 16 11.73 11.44 -31.65
CA SER A 16 12.46 10.24 -32.02
C SER A 16 11.66 8.98 -31.65
N ASN A 17 11.00 8.39 -32.64
CA ASN A 17 10.34 7.09 -32.55
C ASN A 17 11.39 5.97 -32.49
N ALA A 18 11.76 5.55 -31.29
CA ALA A 18 12.47 4.30 -31.05
C ALA A 18 11.48 3.29 -30.45
N GLY A 19 11.43 2.09 -31.02
CA GLY A 19 10.57 0.96 -30.61
C GLY A 19 10.83 0.50 -29.17
N GLY A 20 10.41 1.31 -28.21
CA GLY A 20 10.55 1.08 -26.78
C GLY A 20 9.54 0.05 -26.30
N LYS A 21 9.99 -0.87 -25.44
CA LYS A 21 9.11 -1.68 -24.59
C LYS A 21 8.03 -0.76 -24.02
N PRO A 22 6.73 -1.16 -24.02
CA PRO A 22 5.67 -0.31 -23.50
C PRO A 22 6.09 0.26 -22.15
N GLY A 23 6.12 1.59 -22.03
CA GLY A 23 6.52 2.25 -20.80
C GLY A 23 5.66 1.71 -19.65
N LEU A 24 6.31 1.37 -18.53
CA LEU A 24 5.60 0.90 -17.33
C LEU A 24 4.57 1.98 -16.94
N ARG A 25 3.29 1.57 -16.87
CA ARG A 25 2.20 2.47 -16.48
C ARG A 25 2.53 3.07 -15.10
N LYS A 26 2.28 4.38 -14.96
CA LYS A 26 2.46 5.06 -13.67
C LYS A 26 1.62 4.36 -12.60
N PRO A 27 2.17 4.09 -11.40
CA PRO A 27 1.41 3.47 -10.33
C PRO A 27 0.24 4.38 -9.92
N VAL A 28 -0.94 3.80 -9.80
CA VAL A 28 -2.13 4.48 -9.30
C VAL A 28 -2.22 4.26 -7.80
N PHE A 29 -2.36 5.35 -7.05
CA PHE A 29 -2.53 5.29 -5.61
C PHE A 29 -4.01 5.28 -5.27
N THR A 30 -4.41 4.30 -4.46
CA THR A 30 -5.77 4.17 -3.92
C THR A 30 -5.81 4.82 -2.53
N LYS A 31 -7.01 5.15 -2.05
CA LYS A 31 -7.26 5.62 -0.69
C LYS A 31 -7.81 4.50 0.19
N VAL A 32 -7.63 4.60 1.50
CA VAL A 32 -8.06 3.54 2.43
C VAL A 32 -9.56 3.29 2.34
N ASP A 33 -10.39 4.34 2.30
CA ASP A 33 -11.86 4.23 2.23
C ASP A 33 -12.40 3.53 0.97
N LEU A 34 -11.60 3.45 -0.10
CA LEU A 34 -11.97 2.80 -1.36
C LEU A 34 -11.67 1.30 -1.37
N LEU A 35 -11.06 0.76 -0.32
CA LEU A 35 -10.76 -0.66 -0.21
C LEU A 35 -12.04 -1.50 -0.06
N LYS A 36 -12.09 -2.64 -0.76
CA LYS A 36 -13.26 -3.54 -0.76
C LYS A 36 -12.87 -5.00 -0.54
N PRO A 37 -13.75 -5.83 0.04
CA PRO A 37 -13.49 -7.26 0.19
C PRO A 37 -13.09 -7.93 -1.13
N GLY A 38 -12.12 -8.84 -1.07
CA GLY A 38 -11.66 -9.61 -2.24
C GLY A 38 -10.84 -8.85 -3.28
N THR A 39 -10.59 -7.54 -3.08
CA THR A 39 -9.79 -6.73 -4.02
C THR A 39 -8.28 -6.80 -3.73
N GLY A 40 -7.46 -6.52 -4.74
CA GLY A 40 -6.01 -6.45 -4.60
C GLY A 40 -5.35 -5.62 -5.70
N GLY A 41 -4.01 -5.58 -5.68
CA GLY A 41 -3.23 -4.69 -6.55
C GLY A 41 -3.16 -3.25 -6.05
N HIS A 42 -3.51 -3.00 -4.79
CA HIS A 42 -3.57 -1.66 -4.23
C HIS A 42 -2.18 -1.08 -4.00
N THR A 43 -2.02 0.21 -4.30
CA THR A 43 -0.85 0.98 -3.86
C THR A 43 -1.33 2.11 -2.99
N LEU A 44 -0.81 2.23 -1.77
CA LEU A 44 -1.27 3.18 -0.76
C LEU A 44 -0.08 3.90 -0.13
N THR A 45 -0.27 5.16 0.26
CA THR A 45 0.64 5.88 1.16
C THR A 45 -0.08 6.05 2.49
N VAL A 46 0.48 5.49 3.56
CA VAL A 46 -0.19 5.41 4.87
C VAL A 46 0.78 5.76 5.99
N LYS A 47 0.23 6.27 7.10
CA LYS A 47 0.93 6.41 8.37
C LYS A 47 0.68 5.19 9.25
N VAL A 48 1.71 4.77 9.99
CA VAL A 48 1.62 3.72 11.00
C VAL A 48 1.28 4.35 12.34
N LEU A 49 0.12 4.00 12.90
CA LEU A 49 -0.33 4.49 14.19
C LEU A 49 0.12 3.59 15.33
N ASN A 50 0.00 2.28 15.14
CA ASN A 50 0.38 1.28 16.14
C ASN A 50 0.97 0.03 15.46
N SER A 51 1.78 -0.73 16.19
CA SER A 51 2.39 -1.98 15.73
C SER A 51 2.52 -2.95 16.90
N ILE A 52 1.81 -4.07 16.82
CA ILE A 52 1.74 -5.10 17.87
C ILE A 52 2.32 -6.39 17.32
N ALA A 53 3.42 -6.85 17.90
CA ALA A 53 4.02 -8.13 17.53
C ALA A 53 3.11 -9.30 17.96
N VAL A 54 2.82 -10.20 17.03
CA VAL A 54 2.01 -11.40 17.28
C VAL A 54 2.94 -12.59 17.44
N LEU A 55 3.04 -13.11 18.66
CA LEU A 55 3.81 -14.33 18.93
C LEU A 55 3.07 -15.54 18.35
N PRO A 56 3.75 -16.41 17.56
CA PRO A 56 3.16 -17.67 17.12
C PRO A 56 2.89 -18.55 18.35
N LYS A 57 1.64 -18.93 18.59
CA LYS A 57 1.30 -19.90 19.64
C LYS A 57 1.86 -21.29 19.29
N GLY A 58 2.96 -21.66 19.94
CA GLY A 58 3.30 -23.04 20.35
C GLY A 58 3.05 -24.18 19.35
N ARG A 59 3.59 -24.13 18.13
CA ARG A 59 3.83 -25.35 17.35
C ARG A 59 5.31 -25.47 17.06
N SER A 60 5.89 -26.60 17.45
CA SER A 60 7.29 -26.97 17.21
C SER A 60 7.59 -26.79 15.72
N VAL A 61 8.19 -25.66 15.38
CA VAL A 61 8.69 -25.40 14.04
C VAL A 61 10.04 -26.08 13.98
N SER A 62 10.15 -27.10 13.12
CA SER A 62 11.42 -27.71 12.74
C SER A 62 12.50 -26.63 12.60
N HIS A 63 13.71 -26.88 13.13
CA HIS A 63 14.85 -25.95 13.17
C HIS A 63 15.23 -25.32 11.81
N HIS A 64 14.67 -25.82 10.69
CA HIS A 64 14.86 -25.29 9.35
C HIS A 64 13.83 -24.22 8.92
N HIS A 65 12.72 -24.05 9.62
CA HIS A 65 11.74 -23.00 9.32
C HIS A 65 12.03 -21.80 10.21
N ARG A 66 12.73 -20.78 9.68
CA ARG A 66 12.89 -19.48 10.35
C ARG A 66 11.54 -19.07 10.93
N GLN A 67 11.47 -18.83 12.23
CA GLN A 67 10.25 -18.39 12.90
C GLN A 67 9.70 -17.18 12.16
N SER A 68 8.55 -17.32 11.50
CA SER A 68 7.94 -16.20 10.76
C SER A 68 7.53 -15.13 11.76
N ARG A 69 8.15 -13.95 11.68
CA ARG A 69 7.75 -12.79 12.50
C ARG A 69 6.49 -12.19 11.91
N ILE A 70 5.50 -11.91 12.74
CA ILE A 70 4.24 -11.28 12.35
C ILE A 70 3.95 -10.13 13.30
N ALA A 71 3.46 -9.01 12.76
CA ALA A 71 2.88 -7.93 13.55
C ALA A 71 1.55 -7.48 12.94
N GLU A 72 0.62 -7.08 13.80
CA GLU A 72 -0.60 -6.38 13.43
C GLU A 72 -0.37 -4.89 13.62
N CYS A 73 -0.50 -4.12 12.54
CA CYS A 73 -0.23 -2.70 12.54
C CYS A 73 -1.50 -1.92 12.22
N LEU A 74 -1.89 -0.97 13.05
CA LEU A 74 -2.93 -0.01 12.68
C LEU A 74 -2.30 1.04 11.77
N ILE A 75 -2.81 1.14 10.54
CA ILE A 75 -2.33 2.08 9.53
C ILE A 75 -3.49 2.89 8.96
N GLY A 76 -3.21 4.04 8.38
CA GLY A 76 -4.26 4.79 7.67
C GLY A 76 -3.78 6.02 6.93
N ASP A 77 -4.72 6.64 6.24
CA ASP A 77 -4.59 7.94 5.58
C ASP A 77 -5.71 8.89 6.05
N ASP A 78 -5.84 10.03 5.40
CA ASP A 78 -6.90 11.03 5.61
C ASP A 78 -8.33 10.52 5.37
N THR A 79 -8.49 9.36 4.75
CA THR A 79 -9.80 8.78 4.41
C THR A 79 -10.24 7.66 5.35
N GLY A 80 -9.30 6.96 5.98
CA GLY A 80 -9.61 5.90 6.92
C GLY A 80 -8.41 5.18 7.49
N SER A 81 -8.69 4.16 8.30
CA SER A 81 -7.69 3.27 8.86
C SER A 81 -8.04 1.80 8.62
N ILE A 82 -7.02 0.94 8.63
CA ILE A 82 -7.15 -0.50 8.44
C ILE A 82 -6.00 -1.22 9.17
N ILE A 83 -6.25 -2.45 9.63
CA ILE A 83 -5.21 -3.32 10.17
C ILE A 83 -4.39 -3.91 9.02
N PHE A 84 -3.08 -3.70 9.06
CA PHE A 84 -2.09 -4.31 8.19
C PHE A 84 -1.40 -5.49 8.87
N THR A 85 -1.27 -6.60 8.16
CA THR A 85 -0.51 -7.77 8.63
C THR A 85 0.92 -7.72 8.09
N ALA A 86 1.85 -7.23 8.91
CA ALA A 86 3.27 -7.19 8.58
C ALA A 86 3.94 -8.54 8.80
N ARG A 87 4.78 -8.98 7.85
CA ARG A 87 5.53 -10.24 7.94
C ARG A 87 7.03 -10.06 7.77
N ASN A 88 7.82 -10.83 8.52
CA ASN A 88 9.28 -10.91 8.41
C ASN A 88 9.96 -9.54 8.49
N GLU A 89 10.64 -9.11 7.43
CA GLU A 89 11.36 -7.83 7.33
C GLU A 89 10.42 -6.63 7.36
N GLN A 90 9.16 -6.80 6.96
CA GLN A 90 8.16 -5.72 7.02
C GLN A 90 7.92 -5.26 8.46
N VAL A 91 8.06 -6.14 9.45
CA VAL A 91 7.89 -5.80 10.87
C VAL A 91 8.86 -4.69 11.29
N ASP A 92 10.07 -4.67 10.73
CA ASP A 92 11.07 -3.66 11.06
C ASP A 92 10.78 -2.31 10.39
N LEU A 93 9.99 -2.30 9.32
CA LEU A 93 9.56 -1.10 8.59
C LEU A 93 8.30 -0.47 9.21
N MET A 94 7.42 -1.29 9.79
CA MET A 94 6.14 -0.85 10.35
C MET A 94 6.26 -0.32 11.78
N LYS A 95 7.04 0.74 11.96
CA LYS A 95 7.21 1.42 13.25
C LYS A 95 6.16 2.53 13.43
N PRO A 96 5.55 2.69 14.63
CA PRO A 96 4.65 3.81 14.90
C PRO A 96 5.27 5.16 14.54
N GLY A 97 4.49 6.04 13.91
CA GLY A 97 4.91 7.33 13.40
C GLY A 97 5.54 7.31 12.00
N ALA A 98 5.93 6.15 11.47
CA ALA A 98 6.47 6.07 10.12
C ALA A 98 5.39 6.31 9.06
N THR A 99 5.79 6.92 7.94
CA THR A 99 5.00 6.95 6.70
C THR A 99 5.58 5.92 5.74
N VAL A 100 4.72 5.07 5.18
CA VAL A 100 5.12 3.99 4.28
C VAL A 100 4.28 3.97 3.02
N ILE A 101 4.89 3.55 1.92
CA ILE A 101 4.22 3.19 0.67
C ILE A 101 4.10 1.67 0.64
N ILE A 102 2.87 1.17 0.55
CA ILE A 102 2.58 -0.25 0.40
C ILE A 102 2.18 -0.48 -1.04
N ARG A 103 2.94 -1.29 -1.79
CA ARG A 103 2.72 -1.57 -3.21
C ARG A 103 2.17 -2.97 -3.42
N ASN A 104 1.24 -3.09 -4.36
CA ASN A 104 0.59 -4.34 -4.75
C ASN A 104 0.07 -5.11 -3.51
N ALA A 105 -0.67 -4.39 -2.66
CA ALA A 105 -1.35 -4.94 -1.51
C ALA A 105 -2.68 -5.59 -1.90
N LYS A 106 -3.16 -6.47 -1.04
CA LYS A 106 -4.46 -7.14 -1.16
C LYS A 106 -5.25 -7.03 0.14
N ILE A 107 -6.55 -7.15 -0.01
CA ILE A 107 -7.46 -7.35 1.11
C ILE A 107 -7.50 -8.83 1.45
N ASP A 108 -7.20 -9.14 2.70
CA ASP A 108 -7.33 -10.44 3.31
C ASP A 108 -8.52 -10.42 4.28
N MET A 109 -9.40 -11.41 4.19
CA MET A 109 -10.56 -11.49 5.07
C MET A 109 -10.19 -12.31 6.31
N PHE A 110 -10.31 -11.71 7.49
CA PHE A 110 -10.01 -12.38 8.75
C PHE A 110 -11.18 -12.25 9.71
N LYS A 111 -11.83 -13.38 10.00
CA LYS A 111 -12.99 -13.45 10.92
C LYS A 111 -14.10 -12.46 10.56
N GLY A 112 -14.45 -12.36 9.28
CA GLY A 112 -15.48 -11.44 8.80
C GLY A 112 -14.99 -10.00 8.53
N SER A 113 -13.83 -9.59 9.02
CA SER A 113 -13.32 -8.23 8.82
C SER A 113 -12.18 -8.16 7.81
N MET A 114 -12.05 -7.00 7.14
CA MET A 114 -10.96 -6.76 6.21
C MET A 114 -9.65 -6.47 6.93
N ARG A 115 -8.55 -6.99 6.37
CA ARG A 115 -7.17 -6.64 6.71
C ARG A 115 -6.38 -6.39 5.44
N LEU A 116 -5.38 -5.52 5.51
CA LEU A 116 -4.45 -5.29 4.42
C LEU A 116 -3.23 -6.21 4.57
N ALA A 117 -2.76 -6.77 3.46
CA ALA A 117 -1.51 -7.51 3.41
C ALA A 117 -0.76 -7.25 2.10
N VAL A 118 0.55 -7.43 2.11
CA VAL A 118 1.36 -7.40 0.88
C VAL A 118 1.22 -8.73 0.14
N ASP A 119 0.96 -8.67 -1.17
CA ASP A 119 0.91 -9.85 -2.05
C ASP A 119 2.33 -10.32 -2.46
N LYS A 120 2.45 -11.48 -3.13
CA LYS A 120 3.73 -12.11 -3.53
C LYS A 120 4.68 -11.18 -4.30
N TRP A 121 4.14 -10.25 -5.08
CA TRP A 121 4.91 -9.29 -5.90
C TRP A 121 4.97 -7.89 -5.30
N GLY A 122 4.32 -7.69 -4.15
CA GLY A 122 4.27 -6.40 -3.47
C GLY A 122 5.43 -6.18 -2.51
N ARG A 123 5.50 -4.97 -1.97
CA ARG A 123 6.53 -4.57 -1.01
C ARG A 123 6.09 -3.36 -0.19
N VAL A 124 6.81 -3.12 0.91
CA VAL A 124 6.66 -1.93 1.75
C VAL A 124 7.93 -1.09 1.61
N GLU A 125 7.77 0.21 1.41
CA GLU A 125 8.85 1.20 1.33
C GLU A 125 8.60 2.29 2.38
N VAL A 126 9.59 2.63 3.19
CA VAL A 126 9.51 3.81 4.05
C VAL A 126 9.73 5.05 3.17
N THR A 127 8.95 6.09 3.42
CA THR A 127 9.02 7.35 2.67
C THR A 127 9.11 8.54 3.64
N GLU A 128 9.29 9.73 3.09
CA GLU A 128 9.21 10.98 3.83
C GLU A 128 7.87 11.11 4.59
N PRO A 129 7.87 11.75 5.77
CA PRO A 129 6.65 11.95 6.56
C PRO A 129 5.58 12.68 5.74
N ALA A 130 4.41 12.08 5.61
CA ALA A 130 3.29 12.76 4.98
C ALA A 130 2.64 13.78 5.93
N GLU A 131 2.02 14.83 5.40
CA GLU A 131 1.43 15.91 6.21
C GLU A 131 -0.02 15.63 6.65
N PHE A 132 -0.67 14.57 6.15
CA PHE A 132 -2.07 14.29 6.50
C PHE A 132 -2.26 13.74 7.91
N VAL A 133 -3.43 13.99 8.50
CA VAL A 133 -3.87 13.34 9.75
C VAL A 133 -4.68 12.10 9.40
N VAL A 134 -4.43 10.98 10.09
CA VAL A 134 -5.15 9.74 9.84
C VAL A 134 -6.59 9.84 10.35
N LYS A 135 -7.56 9.41 9.55
CA LYS A 135 -8.97 9.35 9.95
C LYS A 135 -9.27 8.04 10.66
N GLU A 136 -8.96 7.99 11.96
CA GLU A 136 -9.12 6.79 12.80
C GLU A 136 -10.58 6.35 12.96
N ASP A 137 -11.53 7.30 12.95
CA ASP A 137 -12.97 7.02 13.09
C ASP A 137 -13.52 6.12 11.98
N ASN A 138 -12.90 6.13 10.80
CA ASN A 138 -13.27 5.25 9.69
C ASN A 138 -12.33 4.03 9.62
N ASN A 139 -12.47 3.12 10.58
CA ASN A 139 -11.65 1.91 10.64
C ASN A 139 -12.33 0.74 9.92
N LEU A 140 -11.80 0.38 8.74
CA LEU A 140 -12.36 -0.69 7.89
C LEU A 140 -12.18 -2.09 8.48
N SER A 141 -11.27 -2.26 9.45
CA SER A 141 -11.08 -3.53 10.15
C SER A 141 -12.06 -3.76 11.29
N LEU A 142 -12.87 -2.75 11.65
CA LEU A 142 -14.00 -2.91 12.58
C LEU A 142 -15.31 -3.26 11.88
N VAL A 143 -15.35 -3.17 10.55
CA VAL A 143 -16.51 -3.56 9.75
C VAL A 143 -16.50 -5.08 9.55
N GLU A 144 -17.63 -5.72 9.81
CA GLU A 144 -17.85 -7.14 9.56
C GLU A 144 -18.63 -7.32 8.26
N TYR A 145 -18.18 -8.28 7.44
CA TYR A 145 -18.78 -8.66 6.18
C TYR A 145 -19.21 -10.13 6.24
N GLU A 146 -20.38 -10.41 5.68
CA GLU A 146 -20.90 -11.74 5.47
C GLU A 146 -20.85 -12.10 3.98
N LEU A 147 -20.47 -13.34 3.67
CA LEU A 147 -20.55 -13.84 2.31
C LEU A 147 -21.99 -14.22 2.00
N VAL A 148 -22.65 -13.43 1.14
CA VAL A 148 -23.98 -13.73 0.64
C VAL A 148 -23.87 -14.49 -0.67
N ASN A 149 -24.29 -15.75 -0.68
CA ASN A 149 -24.43 -16.53 -1.90
C ASN A 149 -25.80 -16.24 -2.50
N VAL A 150 -25.86 -15.52 -3.61
CA VAL A 150 -27.11 -15.31 -4.34
C VAL A 150 -27.36 -16.57 -5.18
N THR A 151 -28.39 -17.34 -4.83
CA THR A 151 -28.94 -18.37 -5.71
C THR A 151 -29.87 -17.68 -6.70
N GLU A 152 -29.55 -17.75 -7.98
CA GLU A 152 -30.49 -17.36 -9.04
C GLU A 152 -31.65 -18.36 -9.02
N GLU A 153 -32.87 -17.88 -8.76
CA GLU A 153 -34.11 -18.66 -8.91
C GLU A 153 -34.51 -18.82 -10.39
#